data_AF-M5BW43-F1
#
_entry.id   AF-M5BW43-F1
#
_cell.length_a   1.000
_cell.length_b   1.000
_cell.length_c   1.000
_cell.angle_alpha   90.00
_cell.angle_beta   90.00
_cell.angle_gamma   90.00
#
_symmetry.space_group_name_H-M   'P 1'
#
loop_
_entity.id
_entity.type
_entity.pdbx_description
1 polymer ?
#
loop_
_entity_poly.entity_id
_entity_poly.type
_entity_poly.pdbx_seq_one_letter_code
_entity_poly.pdbx_strand_id
1 'polypeptide(L)'
;MLDITRANNVAIMLKTLKASPVAIREAILAVDDVRLSAEDLIMISKQLPTAEEASRIQDFGDVGKLAEADRYFSEILKIPRLQERLSCMIYRRRLELDIIEAQPDLSILHDAAIELCTSDKLLSIQTVMSGVNSIESGLKKTTSEVISCRKASNAPSDKFGSVMQPFIRSSAESVYSLKSLAESTQVKLTEMVSYFGETTEGSEPTKPEDVFEMVLAFSSSLQRAALDVNATMVRIPPPVVVSASEESTSTPKQEKHELLSPSDAAPEGSISSVHLSAGRGDLDQAIRSLRNGRRRARQDRPLSKIFLDGGSNRRSRLFES
;
A
#
# COMPACT_ATOMS: atom_id res chain seq x y z
N MET A 1 45.67 3.74 -16.24
CA MET A 1 45.06 4.21 -17.50
C MET A 1 43.85 3.35 -17.81
N LEU A 2 42.82 3.97 -18.35
CA LEU A 2 41.60 3.29 -18.78
C LEU A 2 41.83 2.40 -20.01
N ASP A 3 41.05 1.32 -20.11
CA ASP A 3 41.00 0.58 -21.36
C ASP A 3 40.30 1.40 -22.46
N ILE A 4 40.53 0.99 -23.71
CA ILE A 4 40.07 1.72 -24.90
C ILE A 4 38.54 1.85 -24.91
N THR A 5 37.81 0.80 -24.52
CA THR A 5 36.34 0.79 -24.51
C THR A 5 35.82 1.79 -23.48
N ARG A 6 36.39 1.79 -22.28
CA ARG A 6 36.03 2.70 -21.19
C ARG A 6 36.35 4.14 -21.55
N ALA A 7 37.55 4.39 -22.07
CA ALA A 7 37.97 5.72 -22.51
C ALA A 7 37.03 6.27 -23.62
N ASN A 8 36.61 5.42 -24.55
CA ASN A 8 35.66 5.81 -25.60
C ASN A 8 34.27 6.14 -25.03
N ASN A 9 33.74 5.35 -24.10
CA ASN A 9 32.45 5.62 -23.48
C ASN A 9 32.45 6.96 -22.73
N VAL A 10 33.52 7.24 -21.98
CA VAL A 10 33.71 8.53 -21.31
C VAL A 10 33.85 9.66 -22.33
N ALA A 11 34.62 9.48 -23.40
CA ALA A 11 34.79 10.49 -24.44
C ALA A 11 33.47 10.82 -25.17
N ILE A 12 32.63 9.82 -25.42
CA ILE A 12 31.29 10.01 -26.00
C ILE A 12 30.42 10.82 -25.04
N MET A 13 30.38 10.45 -23.75
CA MET A 13 29.66 11.21 -22.73
C MET A 13 30.12 12.68 -22.70
N LEU A 14 31.43 12.94 -22.63
CA LEU A 14 31.98 14.30 -22.58
C LEU A 14 31.59 15.13 -23.81
N LYS A 15 31.57 14.51 -25.00
CA LYS A 15 31.09 15.17 -26.23
C LYS A 15 29.61 15.54 -26.15
N THR A 16 28.79 14.68 -25.55
CA THR A 16 27.36 14.96 -25.34
C THR A 16 27.16 16.09 -24.32
N LEU A 17 27.90 16.06 -23.20
CA LEU A 17 27.87 17.11 -22.16
C LEU A 17 28.39 18.46 -22.65
N LYS A 18 29.31 18.48 -23.63
CA LYS A 18 30.02 19.67 -24.11
C LYS A 18 30.69 20.47 -22.98
N ALA A 19 31.13 19.78 -21.92
CA ALA A 19 31.74 20.37 -20.74
C ALA A 19 33.10 19.70 -20.46
N SER A 20 34.06 20.49 -19.97
CA SER A 20 35.35 19.95 -19.57
C SER A 20 35.24 19.19 -18.24
N PRO A 21 36.14 18.23 -17.96
CA PRO A 21 36.24 17.54 -16.66
C PRO A 21 36.14 18.46 -15.44
N VAL A 22 36.84 19.60 -15.49
CA VAL A 22 36.87 20.59 -14.41
C VAL A 22 35.53 21.30 -14.28
N ALA A 23 34.93 21.70 -15.40
CA ALA A 23 33.62 22.34 -15.44
C ALA A 23 32.51 21.44 -14.88
N ILE A 24 32.55 20.14 -15.18
CA ILE A 24 31.60 19.15 -14.64
C ILE A 24 31.74 19.06 -13.12
N ARG A 25 32.98 18.95 -12.62
CA ARG A 25 33.25 18.90 -11.18
C ARG A 25 32.72 20.14 -10.45
N GLU A 26 33.00 21.32 -10.99
CA GLU A 26 32.53 22.59 -10.42
C GLU A 26 31.00 22.70 -10.43
N ALA A 27 30.35 22.31 -11.53
CA ALA A 27 28.89 22.34 -11.64
C ALA A 27 28.21 21.38 -10.64
N ILE A 28 28.78 20.18 -10.41
CA ILE A 28 28.27 19.24 -9.40
C ILE A 28 28.46 19.81 -7.98
N LEU A 29 29.63 20.39 -7.69
CA LEU A 29 29.91 20.98 -6.37
C LEU A 29 29.03 22.20 -6.07
N ALA A 30 28.74 23.01 -7.10
CA ALA A 30 27.88 24.18 -7.01
C ALA A 30 26.38 23.86 -7.12
N VAL A 31 26.01 22.63 -7.46
CA VAL A 31 24.61 22.22 -7.71
C VAL A 31 23.97 23.12 -8.79
N ASP A 32 24.68 23.29 -9.91
CA ASP A 32 24.31 24.24 -10.97
C ASP A 32 23.34 23.65 -12.00
N ASP A 33 22.07 24.07 -11.89
CA ASP A 33 20.96 23.63 -12.75
C ASP A 33 20.99 24.17 -14.17
N VAL A 34 21.78 25.22 -14.43
CA VAL A 34 21.92 25.81 -15.76
C VAL A 34 22.97 25.06 -16.57
N ARG A 35 24.03 24.59 -15.89
CA ARG A 35 25.15 23.91 -16.54
C ARG A 35 24.96 22.40 -16.70
N LEU A 36 24.15 21.76 -15.85
CA LEU A 36 23.88 20.33 -15.90
C LEU A 36 22.38 20.06 -15.81
N SER A 37 21.82 19.47 -16.88
CA SER A 37 20.44 18.96 -16.90
C SER A 37 20.29 17.67 -16.08
N ALA A 38 19.04 17.23 -15.87
CA ALA A 38 18.78 15.96 -15.19
C ALA A 38 19.33 14.77 -16.00
N GLU A 39 19.24 14.84 -17.33
CA GLU A 39 19.78 13.86 -18.27
C GLU A 39 21.31 13.80 -18.19
N ASP A 40 21.97 14.96 -18.08
CA ASP A 40 23.41 15.05 -17.93
C ASP A 40 23.87 14.37 -16.62
N LEU A 41 23.16 14.63 -15.53
CA LEU A 41 23.44 14.01 -14.22
C LEU A 41 23.26 12.49 -14.27
N ILE A 42 22.24 11.98 -14.97
CA ILE A 42 22.02 10.53 -15.19
C ILE A 42 23.14 9.94 -16.04
N MET A 43 23.61 10.67 -17.05
CA MET A 43 24.71 10.20 -17.90
C MET A 43 26.03 10.13 -17.09
N ILE A 44 26.31 11.14 -16.28
CA ILE A 44 27.45 11.19 -15.36
C ILE A 44 27.36 10.05 -14.34
N SER A 45 26.18 9.79 -13.75
CA SER A 45 26.00 8.72 -12.77
C SER A 45 26.24 7.32 -13.34
N LYS A 46 26.06 7.14 -14.65
CA LYS A 46 26.38 5.89 -15.37
C LYS A 46 27.87 5.75 -15.69
N GLN A 47 28.64 6.83 -15.66
CA GLN A 47 30.07 6.86 -16.00
C GLN A 47 30.94 7.20 -14.80
N LEU A 48 30.69 6.54 -13.67
CA LEU A 48 31.52 6.66 -12.48
C LEU A 48 32.69 5.68 -12.50
N PRO A 49 33.85 6.03 -11.91
CA PRO A 49 35.01 5.14 -11.88
C PRO A 49 34.73 3.92 -10.98
N THR A 50 35.24 2.75 -11.37
CA THR A 50 35.31 1.60 -10.46
C THR A 50 36.43 1.81 -9.42
N ALA A 51 36.43 1.03 -8.34
CA ALA A 51 37.50 1.10 -7.33
C ALA A 51 38.89 0.86 -7.92
N GLU A 52 39.01 -0.08 -8.86
CA GLU A 52 40.26 -0.37 -9.56
C GLU A 52 40.71 0.76 -10.50
N GLU A 53 39.76 1.39 -11.20
CA GLU A 53 40.03 2.57 -12.04
C GLU A 53 40.47 3.76 -11.19
N ALA A 54 39.85 3.94 -10.02
CA ALA A 54 40.19 5.00 -9.08
C ALA A 54 41.62 4.86 -8.54
N SER A 55 42.01 3.65 -8.08
CA SER A 55 43.39 3.39 -7.63
C SER A 55 44.40 3.67 -8.75
N ARG A 56 44.16 3.12 -9.96
CA ARG A 56 45.05 3.30 -11.11
C ARG A 56 45.25 4.77 -11.52
N ILE A 57 44.29 5.63 -11.23
CA ILE A 57 44.37 7.08 -11.53
C ILE A 57 45.02 7.84 -10.39
N GLN A 58 44.78 7.46 -9.13
CA GLN A 58 45.44 8.07 -7.97
C GLN A 58 46.94 7.74 -7.93
N ASP A 59 47.33 6.54 -8.36
CA ASP A 59 48.74 6.10 -8.43
C ASP A 59 49.50 6.75 -9.60
N PHE A 60 48.79 7.48 -10.49
CA PHE A 60 49.40 8.14 -11.63
C PHE A 60 49.98 9.49 -11.23
N GLY A 61 51.32 9.58 -11.17
CA GLY A 61 52.02 10.74 -10.60
C GLY A 61 51.84 12.07 -11.34
N ASP A 62 51.66 12.08 -12.67
CA ASP A 62 51.61 13.32 -13.46
C ASP A 62 50.26 13.53 -14.15
N VAL A 63 49.33 14.17 -13.44
CA VAL A 63 47.96 14.47 -13.91
C VAL A 63 47.94 15.26 -15.22
N GLY A 64 49.00 16.03 -15.53
CA GLY A 64 49.10 16.83 -16.76
C GLY A 64 49.28 16.02 -18.05
N LYS A 65 49.63 14.72 -17.95
CA LYS A 65 49.81 13.82 -19.10
C LYS A 65 48.61 12.90 -19.35
N LEU A 66 47.55 13.01 -18.55
CA LEU A 66 46.35 12.20 -18.70
C LEU A 66 45.57 12.56 -19.96
N ALA A 67 45.09 11.55 -20.67
CA ALA A 67 44.10 11.75 -21.71
C ALA A 67 42.79 12.31 -21.11
N GLU A 68 41.96 12.96 -21.93
CA GLU A 68 40.73 13.64 -21.48
C GLU A 68 39.81 12.73 -20.63
N ALA A 69 39.73 11.44 -20.99
CA ALA A 69 38.92 10.45 -20.27
C ALA A 69 39.50 10.09 -18.89
N ASP A 70 40.81 9.88 -18.77
CA ASP A 70 41.45 9.66 -17.46
C ASP A 70 41.41 10.95 -16.61
N ARG A 71 41.53 12.13 -17.25
CA ARG A 71 41.39 13.42 -16.58
C ARG A 71 39.99 13.61 -15.99
N TYR A 72 38.94 13.20 -16.71
CA TYR A 72 37.57 13.18 -16.18
C TYR A 72 37.47 12.42 -14.86
N PHE A 73 37.97 11.19 -14.79
CA PHE A 73 37.96 10.41 -13.56
C PHE A 73 38.80 11.07 -12.45
N SER A 74 39.98 11.62 -12.79
CA SER A 74 40.80 12.35 -11.81
C SER A 74 40.08 13.55 -11.19
N GLU A 75 39.18 14.21 -11.93
CA GLU A 75 38.44 15.38 -11.45
C GLU A 75 37.21 15.02 -10.63
N ILE A 76 36.42 14.04 -11.08
CA ILE A 76 35.19 13.65 -10.37
C ILE A 76 35.50 12.91 -9.05
N LEU A 77 36.63 12.19 -8.96
CA LEU A 77 37.06 11.52 -7.72
C LEU A 77 37.36 12.52 -6.58
N LYS A 78 37.59 13.79 -6.88
CA LYS A 78 37.76 14.85 -5.88
C LYS A 78 36.43 15.26 -5.23
N ILE A 79 35.30 14.82 -5.76
CA ILE A 79 33.97 15.18 -5.25
C ILE A 79 33.61 14.22 -4.10
N PRO A 80 33.43 14.73 -2.87
CA PRO A 80 33.08 13.89 -1.74
C PRO A 80 31.66 13.35 -1.89
N ARG A 81 31.46 12.05 -1.65
CA ARG A 81 30.15 11.37 -1.73
C ARG A 81 29.45 11.58 -3.08
N LEU A 82 30.22 11.45 -4.16
CA LEU A 82 29.78 11.73 -5.53
C LEU A 82 28.50 10.99 -5.90
N GLN A 83 28.43 9.68 -5.62
CA GLN A 83 27.27 8.85 -5.95
C GLN A 83 25.99 9.40 -5.31
N GLU A 84 26.02 9.71 -4.01
CA GLU A 84 24.85 10.21 -3.31
C GLU A 84 24.49 11.63 -3.72
N ARG A 85 25.49 12.49 -3.97
CA ARG A 85 25.24 13.84 -4.50
C ARG A 85 24.49 13.79 -5.83
N LEU A 86 24.95 12.96 -6.78
CA LEU A 86 24.28 12.78 -8.07
C LEU A 86 22.85 12.26 -7.87
N SER A 87 22.65 11.23 -7.04
CA SER A 87 21.33 10.69 -6.74
C SER A 87 20.38 11.76 -6.17
N CYS A 88 20.84 12.56 -5.20
CA CYS A 88 20.04 13.63 -4.62
C CYS A 88 19.75 14.77 -5.60
N MET A 89 20.71 15.15 -6.44
CA MET A 89 20.51 16.17 -7.46
C MET A 89 19.49 15.71 -8.51
N ILE A 90 19.60 14.48 -9.00
CA ILE A 90 18.63 13.88 -9.94
C ILE A 90 17.24 13.88 -9.30
N TYR A 91 17.12 13.39 -8.06
CA TYR A 91 15.86 13.39 -7.33
C TYR A 91 15.27 14.79 -7.20
N ARG A 92 16.06 15.78 -6.77
CA ARG A 92 15.61 17.18 -6.64
C ARG A 92 15.06 17.71 -7.96
N ARG A 93 15.70 17.40 -9.08
CA ARG A 93 15.28 17.87 -10.43
C ARG A 93 14.02 17.19 -10.93
N ARG A 94 13.72 15.98 -10.46
CA ARG A 94 12.58 15.18 -10.92
C ARG A 94 11.35 15.27 -10.02
N LEU A 95 11.55 15.59 -8.74
CA LEU A 95 10.50 15.48 -7.72
C LEU A 95 9.20 16.19 -8.10
N GLU A 96 9.26 17.43 -8.57
CA GLU A 96 8.04 18.18 -8.93
C GLU A 96 7.29 17.53 -10.07
N LEU A 97 8.00 17.05 -11.10
CA LEU A 97 7.40 16.34 -12.22
C LEU A 97 6.81 15.00 -11.77
N ASP A 98 7.57 14.21 -11.00
CA ASP A 98 7.11 12.92 -10.48
C ASP A 98 5.85 13.09 -9.59
N ILE A 99 5.74 14.19 -8.81
CA ILE A 99 4.53 14.53 -8.03
C ILE A 99 3.36 14.88 -8.95
N ILE A 100 3.57 15.76 -9.93
CA ILE A 100 2.53 16.20 -10.87
C ILE A 100 2.00 15.01 -11.68
N GLU A 101 2.88 14.08 -12.08
CA GLU A 101 2.51 12.86 -12.80
C GLU A 101 1.71 11.88 -11.94
N ALA A 102 2.05 11.73 -10.66
CA ALA A 102 1.35 10.80 -9.75
C ALA A 102 0.02 11.34 -9.21
N GLN A 103 -0.12 12.66 -9.08
CA GLN A 103 -1.29 13.30 -8.49
C GLN A 103 -2.63 12.96 -9.18
N PRO A 104 -2.79 13.01 -10.51
CA PRO A 104 -4.08 12.74 -11.14
C PRO A 104 -4.55 11.30 -10.90
N ASP A 105 -3.65 10.33 -11.01
CA ASP A 105 -3.97 8.91 -10.79
C ASP A 105 -4.43 8.68 -9.35
N LEU A 106 -3.75 9.28 -8.37
CA LEU A 106 -4.14 9.18 -6.97
C LEU A 106 -5.50 9.86 -6.71
N SER A 107 -5.77 11.01 -7.33
CA SER A 107 -7.07 11.69 -7.21
C SER A 107 -8.19 10.85 -7.78
N ILE A 108 -8.02 10.27 -8.98
CA ILE A 108 -9.03 9.41 -9.62
C ILE A 108 -9.33 8.19 -8.73
N LEU A 109 -8.30 7.53 -8.20
CA LEU A 109 -8.47 6.39 -7.31
C LEU A 109 -9.16 6.78 -6.00
N HIS A 110 -8.79 7.91 -5.42
CA HIS A 110 -9.40 8.44 -4.21
C HIS A 110 -10.88 8.77 -4.42
N ASP A 111 -11.22 9.47 -5.50
CA ASP A 111 -12.59 9.90 -5.77
C ASP A 111 -13.49 8.71 -6.12
N ALA A 112 -12.98 7.74 -6.90
CA ALA A 112 -13.68 6.49 -7.17
C ALA A 112 -13.91 5.67 -5.89
N ALA A 113 -12.92 5.62 -5.00
CA ALA A 113 -13.07 4.96 -3.71
C ALA A 113 -14.14 5.65 -2.85
N ILE A 114 -14.15 6.99 -2.77
CA ILE A 114 -15.20 7.74 -2.06
C ILE A 114 -16.56 7.45 -2.67
N GLU A 115 -16.71 7.54 -4.00
CA GLU A 115 -18.00 7.33 -4.66
C GLU A 115 -18.55 5.91 -4.39
N LEU A 116 -17.69 4.90 -4.44
CA LEU A 116 -18.03 3.53 -4.08
C LEU A 116 -18.50 3.41 -2.63
N CYS A 117 -17.83 4.14 -1.75
CA CYS A 117 -18.04 4.14 -0.30
C CYS A 117 -19.30 4.92 0.14
N THR A 118 -19.67 5.99 -0.56
CA THR A 118 -20.73 6.91 -0.10
C THR A 118 -22.01 6.84 -0.92
N SER A 119 -22.06 6.03 -1.97
CA SER A 119 -23.24 5.96 -2.85
C SER A 119 -24.35 5.09 -2.27
N ASP A 120 -25.40 5.72 -1.77
CA ASP A 120 -26.64 5.07 -1.32
C ASP A 120 -27.29 4.18 -2.41
N LYS A 121 -27.02 4.48 -3.69
CA LYS A 121 -27.55 3.71 -4.83
C LYS A 121 -26.77 2.44 -5.10
N LEU A 122 -25.46 2.44 -4.81
CA LEU A 122 -24.64 1.21 -4.82
C LEU A 122 -25.02 0.28 -3.67
N LEU A 123 -25.50 0.85 -2.56
CA LEU A 123 -26.00 0.12 -1.39
C LEU A 123 -27.41 -0.48 -1.58
N SER A 124 -28.03 -0.34 -2.76
CA SER A 124 -29.35 -0.92 -3.02
C SER A 124 -29.55 -1.33 -4.47
N ILE A 125 -28.71 -2.25 -4.98
CA ILE A 125 -28.88 -2.73 -6.36
C ILE A 125 -30.26 -3.35 -6.58
N GLN A 126 -30.78 -4.02 -5.56
CA GLN A 126 -32.10 -4.63 -5.60
C GLN A 126 -33.22 -3.60 -5.87
N THR A 127 -33.09 -2.38 -5.34
CA THR A 127 -34.05 -1.30 -5.59
C THR A 127 -33.98 -0.83 -7.04
N VAL A 128 -32.77 -0.66 -7.58
CA VAL A 128 -32.57 -0.28 -8.99
C VAL A 128 -33.12 -1.35 -9.94
N MET A 129 -32.78 -2.62 -9.69
CA MET A 129 -33.27 -3.75 -10.49
C MET A 129 -34.79 -3.87 -10.44
N SER A 130 -35.39 -3.71 -9.26
CA SER A 130 -36.84 -3.73 -9.09
C SER A 130 -37.53 -2.59 -9.85
N GLY A 131 -36.94 -1.39 -9.83
CA GLY A 131 -37.42 -0.25 -10.62
C GLY A 131 -37.42 -0.54 -12.13
N VAL A 132 -36.31 -1.08 -12.65
CA VAL A 132 -36.20 -1.42 -14.08
C VAL A 132 -37.18 -2.54 -14.48
N ASN A 133 -37.32 -3.59 -13.66
CA ASN A 133 -38.29 -4.67 -13.90
C ASN A 133 -39.75 -4.16 -13.88
N SER A 134 -40.04 -3.17 -13.03
CA SER A 134 -41.37 -2.53 -12.98
C SER A 134 -41.68 -1.76 -14.26
N ILE A 135 -40.71 -1.01 -14.79
CA ILE A 135 -40.85 -0.28 -16.07
C ILE A 135 -41.08 -1.26 -17.21
N GLU A 136 -40.29 -2.34 -17.29
CA GLU A 136 -40.46 -3.38 -18.31
C GLU A 136 -41.84 -4.06 -18.21
N SER A 137 -42.27 -4.40 -16.99
CA SER A 137 -43.60 -4.97 -16.73
C SER A 137 -44.71 -4.02 -17.19
N GLY A 138 -44.57 -2.72 -16.93
CA GLY A 138 -45.50 -1.69 -17.39
C GLY A 138 -45.60 -1.62 -18.92
N LEU A 139 -44.48 -1.68 -19.62
CA LEU A 139 -44.46 -1.71 -21.09
C LEU A 139 -45.11 -2.99 -21.64
N LYS A 140 -44.80 -4.16 -21.05
CA LYS A 140 -45.41 -5.45 -21.42
C LYS A 140 -46.92 -5.43 -21.25
N LYS A 141 -47.41 -4.95 -20.10
CA LYS A 141 -48.84 -4.79 -19.83
C LYS A 141 -49.52 -3.86 -20.84
N THR A 142 -48.92 -2.70 -21.09
CA THR A 142 -49.43 -1.71 -22.07
C THR A 142 -49.48 -2.31 -23.48
N THR A 143 -48.46 -3.07 -23.86
CA THR A 143 -48.41 -3.76 -25.16
C THR A 143 -49.52 -4.80 -25.29
N SER A 144 -49.71 -5.64 -24.28
CA SER A 144 -50.79 -6.63 -24.23
C SER A 144 -52.18 -5.96 -24.32
N GLU A 145 -52.38 -4.86 -23.60
CA GLU A 145 -53.66 -4.13 -23.61
C GLU A 145 -53.96 -3.55 -24.99
N VAL A 146 -52.98 -2.94 -25.65
CA VAL A 146 -53.14 -2.42 -27.02
C VAL A 146 -53.48 -3.52 -28.03
N ILE A 147 -52.89 -4.71 -27.88
CA ILE A 147 -53.21 -5.87 -28.72
C ILE A 147 -54.63 -6.35 -28.44
N SER A 148 -55.06 -6.38 -27.18
CA SER A 148 -56.41 -6.80 -26.77
C SER A 148 -57.50 -5.83 -27.22
N CYS A 149 -57.33 -4.52 -27.05
CA CYS A 149 -58.28 -3.51 -27.52
C CYS A 149 -58.51 -3.63 -29.03
N ARG A 150 -57.45 -3.86 -29.80
CA ARG A 150 -57.55 -4.05 -31.26
C ARG A 150 -58.33 -5.30 -31.66
N LYS A 151 -58.38 -6.33 -30.81
CA LYS A 151 -59.14 -7.57 -31.05
C LYS A 151 -60.59 -7.48 -30.58
N ALA A 152 -60.85 -6.71 -29.51
CA ALA A 152 -62.15 -6.68 -28.83
C ALA A 152 -63.07 -5.53 -29.25
N SER A 153 -62.52 -4.42 -29.74
CA SER A 153 -63.27 -3.19 -30.04
C SER A 153 -63.15 -2.81 -31.52
N ASN A 154 -64.30 -2.80 -32.23
CA ASN A 154 -64.43 -2.28 -33.59
C ASN A 154 -65.17 -0.93 -33.60
N ALA A 155 -65.35 -0.30 -32.44
CA ALA A 155 -66.04 0.98 -32.35
C ALA A 155 -65.22 2.06 -33.07
N PRO A 156 -65.80 2.80 -34.04
CA PRO A 156 -65.09 3.87 -34.75
C PRO A 156 -64.56 4.99 -33.84
N SER A 157 -65.14 5.12 -32.64
CA SER A 157 -64.75 6.07 -31.60
C SER A 157 -63.55 5.62 -30.76
N ASP A 158 -63.21 4.33 -30.76
CA ASP A 158 -62.10 3.79 -29.97
C ASP A 158 -60.77 4.01 -30.70
N LYS A 159 -60.02 4.99 -30.21
CA LYS A 159 -58.71 5.38 -30.75
C LYS A 159 -57.55 4.90 -29.88
N PHE A 160 -57.79 4.09 -28.86
CA PHE A 160 -56.74 3.69 -27.91
C PHE A 160 -55.57 3.01 -28.61
N GLY A 161 -55.86 2.01 -29.46
CA GLY A 161 -54.82 1.28 -30.18
C GLY A 161 -54.02 2.15 -31.16
N SER A 162 -54.67 3.08 -31.88
CA SER A 162 -53.97 3.94 -32.85
C SER A 162 -53.08 4.99 -32.20
N VAL A 163 -53.48 5.50 -31.02
CA VAL A 163 -52.70 6.48 -30.25
C VAL A 163 -51.55 5.82 -29.48
N MET A 164 -51.78 4.64 -28.89
CA MET A 164 -50.77 3.98 -28.04
C MET A 164 -49.70 3.22 -28.82
N GLN A 165 -49.97 2.82 -30.07
CA GLN A 165 -48.99 2.11 -30.91
C GLN A 165 -47.70 2.91 -31.17
N PRO A 166 -47.74 4.19 -31.58
CA PRO A 166 -46.54 5.03 -31.68
C PRO A 166 -45.76 5.14 -30.38
N PHE A 167 -46.46 5.31 -29.24
CA PHE A 167 -45.82 5.36 -27.92
C PHE A 167 -45.01 4.09 -27.66
N ILE A 168 -45.62 2.90 -27.77
CA ILE A 168 -44.94 1.61 -27.55
C ILE A 168 -43.70 1.49 -28.43
N ARG A 169 -43.82 1.82 -29.73
CA ARG A 169 -42.68 1.74 -30.66
C ARG A 169 -41.54 2.66 -30.25
N SER A 170 -41.86 3.89 -29.85
CA SER A 170 -40.85 4.88 -29.42
C SER A 170 -40.23 4.54 -28.07
N SER A 171 -40.98 3.95 -27.14
CA SER A 171 -40.51 3.67 -25.78
C SER A 171 -39.81 2.32 -25.64
N ALA A 172 -40.14 1.35 -26.51
CA ALA A 172 -39.66 -0.03 -26.37
C ALA A 172 -38.14 -0.14 -26.39
N GLU A 173 -37.49 0.55 -27.33
CA GLU A 173 -36.03 0.52 -27.44
C GLU A 173 -35.37 1.01 -26.15
N SER A 174 -35.78 2.18 -25.64
CA SER A 174 -35.22 2.74 -24.40
C SER A 174 -35.43 1.83 -23.18
N VAL A 175 -36.61 1.20 -23.06
CA VAL A 175 -36.91 0.29 -21.94
C VAL A 175 -36.06 -0.98 -22.02
N TYR A 176 -35.90 -1.58 -23.21
CA TYR A 176 -35.08 -2.78 -23.37
C TYR A 176 -33.58 -2.48 -23.24
N SER A 177 -33.10 -1.33 -23.73
CA SER A 177 -31.73 -0.87 -23.50
C SER A 177 -31.45 -0.67 -22.01
N LEU A 178 -32.37 -0.04 -21.27
CA LEU A 178 -32.26 0.12 -19.81
C LEU A 178 -32.21 -1.24 -19.09
N LYS A 179 -33.07 -2.19 -19.50
CA LYS A 179 -33.11 -3.55 -18.94
C LYS A 179 -31.79 -4.30 -19.18
N SER A 180 -31.26 -4.24 -20.40
CA SER A 180 -29.98 -4.85 -20.75
C SER A 180 -28.82 -4.26 -19.95
N LEU A 181 -28.78 -2.93 -19.78
CA LEU A 181 -27.76 -2.28 -18.95
C LEU A 181 -27.84 -2.72 -17.49
N ALA A 182 -29.05 -2.82 -16.93
CA ALA A 182 -29.26 -3.27 -15.55
C ALA A 182 -28.79 -4.72 -15.34
N GLU A 183 -29.12 -5.63 -16.25
CA GLU A 183 -28.66 -7.03 -16.20
C GLU A 183 -27.14 -7.14 -16.36
N SER A 184 -26.55 -6.41 -17.31
CA SER A 184 -25.09 -6.37 -17.47
C SER A 184 -24.39 -5.83 -16.21
N THR A 185 -24.97 -4.83 -15.56
CA THR A 185 -24.44 -4.27 -14.30
C THR A 185 -24.52 -5.30 -13.17
N GLN A 186 -25.63 -6.04 -13.05
CA GLN A 186 -25.78 -7.09 -12.05
C GLN A 186 -24.76 -8.22 -12.23
N VAL A 187 -24.48 -8.63 -13.48
CA VAL A 187 -23.46 -9.62 -13.79
C VAL A 187 -22.07 -9.14 -13.35
N LYS A 188 -21.68 -7.92 -13.72
CA LYS A 188 -20.38 -7.34 -13.34
C LYS A 188 -20.19 -7.24 -11.83
N LEU A 189 -21.25 -6.90 -11.09
CA LEU A 189 -21.18 -6.84 -9.62
C LEU A 189 -21.07 -8.24 -8.99
N THR A 190 -21.69 -9.24 -9.59
CA THR A 190 -21.53 -10.64 -9.16
C THR A 190 -20.10 -11.13 -9.44
N GLU A 191 -19.54 -10.80 -10.60
CA GLU A 191 -18.13 -11.08 -10.93
C GLU A 191 -17.17 -10.40 -9.96
N MET A 192 -17.47 -9.16 -9.54
CA MET A 192 -16.70 -8.46 -8.51
C MET A 192 -16.70 -9.20 -7.17
N VAL A 193 -17.86 -9.66 -6.70
CA VAL A 193 -17.97 -10.48 -5.47
C VAL A 193 -17.09 -11.73 -5.59
N SER A 194 -17.19 -12.44 -6.72
CA SER A 194 -16.34 -13.62 -6.98
C SER A 194 -14.84 -13.30 -7.05
N TYR A 195 -14.48 -12.15 -7.65
CA TYR A 195 -13.09 -11.68 -7.72
C TYR A 195 -12.46 -11.48 -6.35
N PHE A 196 -13.22 -10.99 -5.37
CA PHE A 196 -12.79 -10.87 -3.97
C PHE A 196 -12.81 -12.20 -3.20
N GLY A 197 -13.16 -13.32 -3.86
CA GLY A 197 -13.19 -14.65 -3.27
C GLY A 197 -14.45 -14.93 -2.43
N GLU A 198 -15.45 -14.06 -2.52
CA GLU A 198 -16.71 -14.19 -1.80
C GLU A 198 -17.69 -15.13 -2.53
N THR A 199 -18.59 -15.75 -1.78
CA THR A 199 -19.56 -16.72 -2.30
C THR A 199 -20.68 -16.04 -3.07
N THR A 200 -20.82 -16.34 -4.36
CA THR A 200 -21.91 -15.81 -5.22
C THR A 200 -23.10 -16.76 -5.36
N GLU A 201 -22.98 -18.00 -4.87
CA GLU A 201 -23.98 -19.06 -4.99
C GLU A 201 -24.16 -19.78 -3.64
N GLY A 202 -25.35 -20.33 -3.39
CA GLY A 202 -25.66 -21.06 -2.15
C GLY A 202 -26.89 -20.49 -1.42
N SER A 203 -27.08 -20.91 -0.17
CA SER A 203 -28.21 -20.47 0.66
C SER A 203 -28.10 -19.00 1.11
N GLU A 204 -26.88 -18.49 1.23
CA GLU A 204 -26.58 -17.10 1.61
C GLU A 204 -25.43 -16.58 0.73
N PRO A 205 -25.70 -16.16 -0.52
CA PRO A 205 -24.69 -15.52 -1.35
C PRO A 205 -24.36 -14.14 -0.79
N THR A 206 -23.07 -13.80 -0.78
CA THR A 206 -22.56 -12.48 -0.42
C THR A 206 -23.10 -11.47 -1.42
N LYS A 207 -23.71 -10.39 -0.92
CA LYS A 207 -24.21 -9.33 -1.80
C LYS A 207 -23.04 -8.40 -2.16
N PRO A 208 -23.09 -7.76 -3.34
CA PRO A 208 -22.11 -6.73 -3.70
C PRO A 208 -21.99 -5.63 -2.64
N GLU A 209 -23.10 -5.26 -2.01
CA GLU A 209 -23.16 -4.30 -0.91
C GLU A 209 -22.29 -4.69 0.29
N ASP A 210 -22.29 -5.98 0.66
CA ASP A 210 -21.52 -6.48 1.81
C ASP A 210 -20.01 -6.34 1.55
N VAL A 211 -19.58 -6.52 0.29
CA VAL A 211 -18.19 -6.32 -0.13
C VAL A 211 -17.81 -4.83 -0.04
N PHE A 212 -18.71 -3.94 -0.47
CA PHE A 212 -18.49 -2.49 -0.34
C PHE A 212 -18.39 -2.05 1.12
N GLU A 213 -19.27 -2.56 1.99
CA GLU A 213 -19.21 -2.30 3.43
C GLU A 213 -17.91 -2.80 4.07
N MET A 214 -17.40 -3.95 3.63
CA MET A 214 -16.12 -4.49 4.10
C MET A 214 -14.95 -3.56 3.70
N VAL A 215 -14.91 -3.12 2.45
CA VAL A 215 -13.88 -2.20 1.94
C VAL A 215 -13.93 -0.85 2.66
N LEU A 216 -15.14 -0.33 2.89
CA LEU A 216 -15.43 0.87 3.67
C LEU A 216 -14.88 0.79 5.10
N ALA A 217 -15.18 -0.31 5.79
CA ALA A 217 -14.74 -0.55 7.15
C ALA A 217 -13.21 -0.68 7.24
N PHE A 218 -12.60 -1.37 6.27
CA PHE A 218 -11.16 -1.48 6.14
C PHE A 218 -10.49 -0.12 5.92
N SER A 219 -10.97 0.68 4.97
CA SER A 219 -10.45 2.01 4.67
C SER A 219 -10.51 2.92 5.91
N SER A 220 -11.65 2.96 6.59
CA SER A 220 -11.82 3.73 7.84
C SER A 220 -10.86 3.27 8.94
N SER A 221 -10.61 1.96 9.04
CA SER A 221 -9.69 1.40 10.04
C SER A 221 -8.23 1.74 9.72
N LEU A 222 -7.84 1.68 8.44
CA LEU A 222 -6.50 2.04 7.99
C LEU A 222 -6.21 3.54 8.19
N GLN A 223 -7.17 4.41 7.87
CA GLN A 223 -7.05 5.85 8.10
C GLN A 223 -6.86 6.17 9.59
N ARG A 224 -7.62 5.54 10.48
CA ARG A 224 -7.43 5.68 11.94
C ARG A 224 -6.05 5.23 12.38
N ALA A 225 -5.60 4.07 11.92
CA ALA A 225 -4.27 3.55 12.25
C ALA A 225 -3.16 4.51 11.80
N ALA A 226 -3.28 5.10 10.60
CA ALA A 226 -2.32 6.08 10.09
C ALA A 226 -2.26 7.35 10.96
N LEU A 227 -3.42 7.86 11.40
CA LEU A 227 -3.48 8.99 12.33
C LEU A 227 -2.84 8.67 13.69
N ASP A 228 -3.08 7.47 14.23
CA ASP A 228 -2.51 7.02 15.50
C ASP A 228 -0.98 6.86 15.41
N VAL A 229 -0.45 6.35 14.30
CA VAL A 229 0.99 6.26 14.05
C VAL A 229 1.63 7.66 13.98
N ASN A 230 1.01 8.60 13.28
CA ASN A 230 1.49 9.97 13.23
C ASN A 230 1.46 10.64 14.61
N ALA A 231 0.38 10.45 15.38
CA ALA A 231 0.24 10.99 16.72
C ALA A 231 1.28 10.41 17.71
N THR A 232 1.69 9.15 17.53
CA THR A 232 2.72 8.51 18.36
C THR A 232 4.13 8.89 17.93
N MET A 233 4.42 9.09 16.64
CA MET A 233 5.72 9.57 16.18
C MET A 233 6.05 10.99 16.65
N VAL A 234 5.05 11.87 16.77
CA VAL A 234 5.22 13.22 17.34
C VAL A 234 5.58 13.18 18.85
N ARG A 235 5.32 12.07 19.55
CA ARG A 235 5.51 11.94 21.00
C ARG A 235 6.82 11.28 21.43
N ILE A 236 7.70 10.88 20.50
CA ILE A 236 9.02 10.33 20.87
C ILE A 236 9.97 11.52 21.12
N PRO A 237 10.38 11.81 22.37
CA PRO A 237 11.42 12.82 22.62
C PRO A 237 12.77 12.34 22.05
N PRO A 238 13.68 13.25 21.67
CA PRO A 238 14.96 12.87 21.09
C PRO A 238 15.76 11.98 22.05
N PRO A 239 16.59 11.06 21.55
CA PRO A 239 17.34 10.15 22.40
C PRO A 239 18.27 10.96 23.31
N VAL A 240 18.18 10.71 24.61
CA VAL A 240 19.07 11.27 25.62
C VAL A 240 20.49 10.82 25.28
N VAL A 241 21.32 11.77 24.84
CA VAL A 241 22.75 11.56 24.69
C VAL A 241 23.33 11.41 26.09
N VAL A 242 23.53 10.18 26.54
CA VAL A 242 24.30 9.90 27.76
C VAL A 242 25.75 10.26 27.44
N SER A 243 26.15 11.46 27.85
CA SER A 243 27.55 11.87 27.88
C SER A 243 28.22 11.13 29.03
N ALA A 244 29.01 10.10 28.72
CA ALA A 244 29.89 9.48 29.70
C ALA A 244 31.16 10.34 29.81
N SER A 245 31.18 11.20 30.82
CA SER A 245 32.40 11.85 31.30
C SER A 245 33.27 10.83 32.04
N GLU A 246 34.57 10.90 31.78
CA GLU A 246 35.66 10.17 32.43
C GLU A 246 35.67 10.41 33.94
N GLU A 247 35.99 9.37 34.73
CA GLU A 247 36.87 9.54 35.89
C GLU A 247 37.47 8.23 36.39
N SER A 248 38.57 8.40 37.11
CA SER A 248 39.76 7.56 37.14
C SER A 248 39.87 6.70 38.40
N THR A 249 40.53 5.55 38.25
CA THR A 249 41.42 4.87 39.22
C THR A 249 41.21 5.05 40.74
N SER A 250 40.92 3.94 41.43
CA SER A 250 41.78 3.40 42.51
C SER A 250 41.34 1.98 42.93
N THR A 251 42.27 1.02 42.87
CA THR A 251 42.24 -0.30 43.56
C THR A 251 42.93 -0.16 44.94
N PRO A 252 43.18 -1.22 45.78
CA PRO A 252 42.89 -2.67 45.66
C PRO A 252 42.47 -3.38 46.98
N LYS A 253 42.32 -4.72 46.87
CA LYS A 253 42.41 -5.82 47.88
C LYS A 253 41.03 -6.42 48.25
N GLN A 254 40.82 -7.74 48.28
CA GLN A 254 41.72 -8.88 48.51
C GLN A 254 41.05 -10.20 48.09
N GLU A 255 41.85 -11.14 47.54
CA GLU A 255 41.89 -12.62 47.74
C GLU A 255 40.62 -13.37 48.20
N LYS A 256 40.24 -14.56 47.70
CA LYS A 256 41.02 -15.78 47.40
C LYS A 256 40.09 -16.89 46.83
N HIS A 257 40.67 -17.79 46.00
CA HIS A 257 40.52 -19.28 45.87
C HIS A 257 39.14 -19.94 46.15
N GLU A 258 38.62 -20.99 45.49
CA GLU A 258 39.14 -22.17 44.77
C GLU A 258 37.90 -22.90 44.16
N LEU A 259 37.88 -23.29 42.89
CA LEU A 259 38.00 -24.67 42.34
C LEU A 259 37.02 -25.76 42.84
N LEU A 260 36.33 -26.36 41.84
CA LEU A 260 35.88 -27.77 41.66
C LEU A 260 34.35 -28.10 41.74
N SER A 261 33.94 -28.77 40.66
CA SER A 261 32.70 -29.46 40.24
C SER A 261 32.37 -30.75 41.04
N PRO A 262 31.35 -31.60 40.69
CA PRO A 262 29.98 -31.41 40.19
C PRO A 262 28.91 -32.28 40.95
N SER A 263 27.65 -32.14 40.53
CA SER A 263 26.54 -33.14 40.54
C SER A 263 25.47 -33.13 41.65
N ASP A 264 24.26 -33.37 41.14
CA ASP A 264 23.05 -33.99 41.70
C ASP A 264 21.88 -33.15 42.27
N ALA A 265 20.75 -33.37 41.58
CA ALA A 265 19.37 -33.53 42.04
C ALA A 265 18.61 -32.30 42.59
N ALA A 266 17.55 -31.95 41.84
CA ALA A 266 16.42 -31.09 42.20
C ALA A 266 15.58 -31.73 43.36
N PRO A 267 14.69 -31.03 44.11
CA PRO A 267 13.64 -30.16 43.55
C PRO A 267 13.21 -28.90 44.35
N GLU A 268 12.45 -28.06 43.63
CA GLU A 268 11.46 -27.06 44.07
C GLU A 268 11.86 -25.83 44.91
N GLY A 269 11.60 -24.64 44.34
CA GLY A 269 11.54 -23.37 45.08
C GLY A 269 11.61 -22.10 44.22
N SER A 270 10.46 -21.62 43.77
CA SER A 270 10.08 -20.20 43.55
C SER A 270 10.94 -19.19 42.77
N ILE A 271 10.27 -18.64 41.74
CA ILE A 271 10.23 -17.23 41.30
C ILE A 271 11.44 -16.70 40.50
N SER A 272 11.24 -16.63 39.18
CA SER A 272 11.66 -15.46 38.39
C SER A 272 10.88 -15.38 37.09
N SER A 273 10.10 -14.31 36.97
CA SER A 273 9.43 -13.82 35.77
C SER A 273 10.45 -13.54 34.67
N VAL A 274 10.39 -14.31 33.58
CA VAL A 274 11.11 -14.00 32.34
C VAL A 274 10.12 -13.97 31.19
N HIS A 275 10.04 -12.80 30.56
CA HIS A 275 9.43 -12.54 29.27
C HIS A 275 9.74 -13.66 28.26
N LEU A 276 8.73 -14.45 27.87
CA LEU A 276 8.82 -15.27 26.67
C LEU A 276 8.38 -14.44 25.48
N SER A 277 9.38 -13.92 24.76
CA SER A 277 9.24 -13.42 23.40
C SER A 277 8.59 -14.51 22.54
N ALA A 278 7.48 -14.18 21.87
CA ALA A 278 6.86 -15.07 20.89
C ALA A 278 7.90 -15.45 19.83
N GLY A 279 8.16 -16.76 19.71
CA GLY A 279 9.19 -17.31 18.86
C GLY A 279 8.85 -17.19 17.38
N ARG A 280 9.86 -16.90 16.57
CA ARG A 280 9.86 -16.68 15.12
C ARG A 280 9.30 -17.85 14.26
N GLY A 281 8.79 -18.91 14.88
CA GLY A 281 8.19 -20.07 14.22
C GLY A 281 6.66 -20.15 14.33
N ASP A 282 6.05 -19.47 15.30
CA ASP A 282 4.59 -19.52 15.50
C ASP A 282 3.83 -18.81 14.37
N LEU A 283 4.43 -17.75 13.81
CA LEU A 283 3.86 -16.99 12.70
C LEU A 283 3.84 -17.82 11.41
N ASP A 284 4.98 -18.43 11.04
CA ASP A 284 5.06 -19.29 9.85
C ASP A 284 4.13 -20.49 9.95
N GLN A 285 3.96 -21.03 11.16
CA GLN A 285 3.05 -22.14 11.40
C GLN A 285 1.58 -21.70 11.37
N ALA A 286 1.27 -20.47 11.81
CA ALA A 286 -0.06 -19.88 11.64
C ALA A 286 -0.40 -19.62 10.16
N ILE A 287 0.56 -19.12 9.38
CA ILE A 287 0.41 -18.88 7.94
C ILE A 287 0.18 -20.20 7.19
N ARG A 288 0.91 -21.27 7.52
CA ARG A 288 0.66 -22.60 6.93
C ARG A 288 -0.70 -23.19 7.30
N SER A 289 -1.19 -22.94 8.53
CA SER A 289 -2.51 -23.42 8.98
C SER A 289 -3.66 -22.70 8.29
N LEU A 290 -3.51 -21.40 8.01
CA LEU A 290 -4.48 -20.59 7.26
C LEU A 290 -4.61 -21.06 5.82
N ARG A 291 -3.50 -21.44 5.17
CA ARG A 291 -3.49 -21.91 3.78
C ARG A 291 -4.27 -23.22 3.57
N ASN A 292 -4.45 -24.02 4.61
CA ASN A 292 -5.12 -25.33 4.55
C ASN A 292 -6.52 -25.34 5.19
N GLY A 293 -7.06 -24.17 5.58
CA GLY A 293 -8.45 -24.03 6.06
C GLY A 293 -8.77 -24.69 7.41
N ARG A 294 -7.79 -25.22 8.14
CA ARG A 294 -8.01 -25.82 9.46
C ARG A 294 -7.76 -24.80 10.58
N ARG A 295 -8.81 -24.45 11.34
CA ARG A 295 -8.69 -23.69 12.60
C ARG A 295 -8.08 -24.61 13.68
N ARG A 296 -7.07 -24.14 14.42
CA ARG A 296 -6.56 -24.87 15.60
C ARG A 296 -7.68 -25.04 16.63
N ALA A 297 -7.77 -26.20 17.26
CA ALA A 297 -8.49 -26.35 18.51
C ALA A 297 -7.81 -25.48 19.58
N ARG A 298 -8.58 -24.65 20.28
CA ARG A 298 -8.07 -23.77 21.33
C ARG A 298 -7.58 -24.66 22.47
N GLN A 299 -6.30 -24.63 22.79
CA GLN A 299 -5.82 -25.22 24.04
C GLN A 299 -6.42 -24.44 25.22
N ASP A 300 -6.97 -25.16 26.19
CA ASP A 300 -7.54 -24.58 27.40
C ASP A 300 -6.48 -23.74 28.11
N ARG A 301 -6.71 -22.43 28.14
CA ARG A 301 -5.91 -21.53 28.98
C ARG A 301 -6.53 -21.56 30.38
N PRO A 302 -5.78 -21.86 31.45
CA PRO A 302 -6.30 -21.77 32.80
C PRO A 302 -6.72 -20.32 33.09
N LEU A 303 -7.91 -20.15 33.65
CA LEU A 303 -8.49 -18.86 34.02
C LEU A 303 -7.55 -18.11 34.99
N SER A 304 -7.25 -16.85 34.67
CA SER A 304 -6.43 -15.97 35.51
C SER A 304 -7.12 -15.70 36.86
N LYS A 305 -6.37 -15.81 37.96
CA LYS A 305 -6.77 -15.60 39.38
C LYS A 305 -7.31 -14.19 39.73
N ILE A 306 -7.61 -13.33 38.76
CA ILE A 306 -8.22 -12.01 38.99
C ILE A 306 -9.72 -12.12 39.37
N PHE A 307 -10.35 -13.28 39.13
CA PHE A 307 -11.78 -13.47 39.39
C PHE A 307 -12.10 -14.22 40.70
N LEU A 308 -11.11 -14.52 41.56
CA LEU A 308 -11.32 -15.38 42.72
C LEU A 308 -11.21 -14.70 44.09
N ASP A 309 -10.94 -13.39 44.18
CA ASP A 309 -10.87 -12.71 45.48
C ASP A 309 -11.60 -11.36 45.44
N GLY A 310 -12.87 -11.41 45.84
CA GLY A 310 -13.81 -10.30 45.74
C GLY A 310 -15.07 -10.52 46.58
N GLY A 311 -14.88 -10.85 47.86
CA GLY A 311 -15.79 -10.37 48.92
C GLY A 311 -17.03 -11.20 49.23
N SER A 312 -16.84 -12.23 50.05
CA SER A 312 -17.85 -12.79 50.95
C SER A 312 -18.30 -11.77 52.00
N ASN A 313 -19.32 -10.94 51.70
CA ASN A 313 -20.31 -10.47 52.68
C ASN A 313 -21.35 -9.54 52.04
N ARG A 314 -22.58 -10.03 51.86
CA ARG A 314 -23.81 -9.29 52.19
C ARG A 314 -25.02 -10.22 52.17
N ARG A 315 -25.51 -10.51 53.39
CA ARG A 315 -26.80 -11.14 53.69
C ARG A 315 -27.97 -10.22 53.34
N SER A 316 -29.11 -10.85 53.04
CA SER A 316 -30.52 -10.41 53.27
C SER A 316 -31.10 -9.44 52.23
N ARG A 317 -32.37 -9.48 51.77
CA ARG A 317 -33.65 -10.09 52.20
C ARG A 317 -34.50 -10.35 50.91
N LEU A 318 -35.22 -11.47 50.77
CA LEU A 318 -36.69 -11.57 50.97
C LEU A 318 -37.48 -10.31 50.57
N PHE A 319 -38.19 -10.32 49.44
CA PHE A 319 -39.67 -10.41 49.39
C PHE A 319 -40.18 -10.67 47.96
N GLU A 320 -41.39 -11.22 47.95
CA GLU A 320 -42.18 -11.89 46.94
C GLU A 320 -43.06 -10.93 46.11
N SER A 321 -43.32 -11.28 44.85
CA SER A 321 -44.52 -11.05 43.98
C SER A 321 -44.12 -10.79 42.53
#